data_AF-A0A9P0NWE9-F1
#
_entry.id   AF-A0A9P0NWE9-F1
#
_cell.length_a   1.000
_cell.length_b   1.000
_cell.length_c   1.000
_cell.angle_alpha   90.00
_cell.angle_beta   90.00
_cell.angle_gamma   90.00
#
_symmetry.space_group_name_H-M   'P 1'
#
loop_
_entity.id
_entity.type
_entity.pdbx_description
1 polymer ?
#
loop_
_entity_poly.entity_id
_entity_poly.type
_entity_poly.pdbx_seq_one_letter_code
_entity_poly.pdbx_strand_id
1 'polypeptide(L)'
;MWMFFAELKQYWADTVSPVSKQCSVKQLIPSLLFNDSSFPTSTNLKNMSEYDQQNLVEKVESDIQLCKELNEASNNVSKNKAEIDQVIEEVQSLNVELNALRETLKTDGQHLAQVVAMKNEEQEILKRTMSKVKLKLKTNTLVTTNKEENKAGLKNLIQNAKDHLVKLANQWNEVQTPLLEELKTLQSTLTEAEKKLQEEKYKLNAIKTTHAKLIDDLKEKTVMEQNLLQKYHQMGSNSNRSAYTRRILEIIGNIRKQHNEIQKVLKDTRRIQKDINNLTGQVDRSFTLSDELIFRDAKSDEIARKAYKLLASLRDECSLILRAVTELGQTERESRNLYEQIETEKSKEISLKLERVTSDLAQIEKETHTLVNRTEN
;
A
#
# COMPACT_ATOMS: atom_id res chain seq x y z
N MET A 1 26.53 35.93 46.38
CA MET A 1 27.62 35.39 45.53
C MET A 1 28.88 35.06 46.35
N TRP A 2 28.75 34.40 47.51
CA TRP A 2 29.89 33.83 48.28
C TRP A 2 29.66 32.37 48.69
N MET A 3 28.42 31.85 48.60
CA MET A 3 28.12 30.42 48.84
C MET A 3 28.60 29.49 47.71
N PHE A 4 28.71 29.99 46.48
CA PHE A 4 29.11 29.18 45.30
C PHE A 4 30.59 28.74 45.30
N PHE A 5 31.44 29.34 46.15
CA PHE A 5 32.86 28.97 46.27
C PHE A 5 33.11 27.86 47.31
N ALA A 6 32.18 27.64 48.25
CA ALA A 6 32.32 26.60 49.27
C ALA A 6 32.06 25.21 48.67
N GLU A 7 30.98 25.06 47.90
CA GLU A 7 30.59 23.81 47.24
C GLU A 7 31.67 23.32 46.25
N LEU A 8 32.35 24.25 45.57
CA LEU A 8 33.41 23.93 44.62
C LEU A 8 34.69 23.38 45.29
N LYS A 9 34.96 23.72 46.56
CA LYS A 9 36.10 23.19 47.31
C LYS A 9 35.85 21.78 47.86
N GLN A 10 34.60 21.46 48.24
CA GLN A 10 34.23 20.08 48.60
C GLN A 10 34.25 19.15 47.38
N TYR A 11 33.75 19.62 46.23
CA TYR A 11 33.74 18.84 44.98
C TYR A 11 35.11 18.25 44.60
N TRP A 12 36.20 19.02 44.75
CA TRP A 12 37.57 18.56 44.43
C TRP A 12 38.23 17.72 45.52
N ALA A 13 37.77 17.80 46.78
CA ALA A 13 38.27 16.94 47.86
C ALA A 13 37.73 15.51 47.76
N ASP A 14 36.49 15.36 47.30
CA ASP A 14 35.79 14.07 47.23
C ASP A 14 36.00 13.32 45.88
N THR A 15 36.58 13.98 44.87
CA THR A 15 36.78 13.39 43.52
C THR A 15 38.22 13.02 43.17
N VAL A 16 39.24 13.42 43.94
CA VAL A 16 40.66 13.12 43.65
C VAL A 16 41.35 12.43 44.82
N SER A 17 41.70 11.15 44.64
CA SER A 17 42.44 10.35 45.62
C SER A 17 43.91 10.79 45.73
N PRO A 18 44.54 10.81 46.92
CA PRO A 18 45.93 11.20 47.08
C PRO A 18 46.89 10.32 46.26
N VAL A 19 47.91 10.95 45.67
CA VAL A 19 48.85 10.34 44.70
C VAL A 19 49.56 9.09 45.24
N SER A 20 49.70 8.96 46.56
CA SER A 20 50.23 7.76 47.24
C SER A 20 49.35 6.50 47.12
N LYS A 21 48.13 6.60 46.55
CA LYS A 21 47.22 5.47 46.30
C LYS A 21 47.08 5.10 44.82
N GLN A 22 47.84 5.72 43.91
CA GLN A 22 47.73 5.49 42.46
C GLN A 22 48.85 4.58 41.89
N CYS A 23 49.77 4.07 42.70
CA CYS A 23 50.83 3.15 42.27
C CYS A 23 51.13 2.04 43.28
N SER A 24 51.58 0.88 42.76
CA SER A 24 51.93 -0.31 43.54
C SER A 24 53.36 -0.22 44.10
N VAL A 25 53.58 -0.78 45.29
CA VAL A 25 54.79 -0.60 46.15
C VAL A 25 56.10 -1.19 45.55
N LYS A 26 56.08 -1.70 44.32
CA LYS A 26 57.28 -2.25 43.64
C LYS A 26 58.07 -1.26 42.78
N GLN A 27 57.69 0.04 42.76
CA GLN A 27 58.35 1.06 41.92
C GLN A 27 58.55 2.41 42.62
N LEU A 28 58.95 2.41 43.90
CA LEU A 28 59.33 3.64 44.63
C LEU A 28 60.73 3.51 45.23
N ILE A 29 61.53 4.57 45.06
CA ILE A 29 62.95 4.65 45.43
C ILE A 29 63.06 4.85 46.95
N PRO A 30 63.96 4.14 47.68
CA PRO A 30 64.07 4.22 49.14
C PRO A 30 64.47 5.58 49.75
N SER A 31 64.77 6.61 48.95
CA SER A 31 65.41 7.87 49.38
C SER A 31 64.44 8.96 49.88
N LEU A 32 63.23 8.59 50.33
CA LEU A 32 62.20 9.54 50.80
C LEU A 32 61.63 9.23 52.20
N LEU A 33 62.26 8.34 52.96
CA LEU A 33 61.72 7.89 54.27
C LEU A 33 62.53 8.25 55.52
N PHE A 34 63.74 8.82 55.39
CA PHE A 34 64.51 9.28 56.56
C PHE A 34 65.29 10.56 56.27
N ASN A 35 65.16 11.53 57.18
CA ASN A 35 65.98 12.74 57.24
C ASN A 35 66.90 12.67 58.48
N ASP A 36 68.10 13.20 58.33
CA ASP A 36 69.00 13.72 59.36
C ASP A 36 69.51 12.79 60.48
N SER A 37 70.73 12.27 60.28
CA SER A 37 71.72 12.14 61.35
C SER A 37 73.11 12.54 60.84
N SER A 38 73.96 13.07 61.73
CA SER A 38 75.07 13.98 61.42
C SER A 38 76.43 13.32 61.13
N PHE A 39 77.24 13.99 60.29
CA PHE A 39 78.67 13.70 60.02
C PHE A 39 79.55 13.61 61.28
N PRO A 40 80.56 12.72 61.31
CA PRO A 40 81.94 13.03 60.83
C PRO A 40 82.57 11.90 59.95
N THR A 41 83.83 11.89 59.48
CA THR A 41 84.81 12.89 58.93
C THR A 41 86.09 12.13 58.49
N SER A 42 86.87 12.64 57.50
CA SER A 42 88.26 12.20 57.09
C SER A 42 88.43 10.77 56.53
N THR A 43 89.38 10.36 55.66
CA THR A 43 90.51 10.94 54.85
C THR A 43 90.89 9.85 53.80
N ASN A 44 91.09 10.08 52.48
CA ASN A 44 92.16 10.77 51.71
C ASN A 44 93.25 9.80 51.11
N LEU A 45 93.74 10.10 49.88
CA LEU A 45 94.83 9.43 49.08
C LEU A 45 94.64 7.99 48.51
N LYS A 46 95.50 7.45 47.61
CA LYS A 46 95.98 7.88 46.25
C LYS A 46 96.86 6.76 45.61
N ASN A 47 96.90 6.71 44.27
CA ASN A 47 97.52 5.72 43.34
C ASN A 47 98.99 5.24 43.53
N MET A 48 99.27 3.98 43.10
CA MET A 48 100.42 3.39 42.31
C MET A 48 101.92 3.83 42.44
N SER A 49 102.90 2.87 42.46
CA SER A 49 104.15 2.76 41.60
C SER A 49 105.20 1.67 42.05
N GLU A 50 106.37 1.53 41.39
CA GLU A 50 107.33 0.36 41.27
C GLU A 50 108.84 0.57 41.75
N TYR A 51 109.73 -0.47 41.60
CA TYR A 51 111.26 -0.51 41.54
C TYR A 51 112.19 -0.48 42.83
N ASP A 52 113.55 -0.59 42.80
CA ASP A 52 114.49 -1.80 42.76
C ASP A 52 115.98 -1.57 43.34
N GLN A 53 116.73 -2.64 43.77
CA GLN A 53 118.21 -3.01 44.00
C GLN A 53 119.48 -2.22 44.65
N GLN A 54 120.24 -2.94 45.57
CA GLN A 54 121.74 -3.16 45.88
C GLN A 54 122.84 -2.19 46.55
N ASN A 55 123.79 -2.77 47.41
CA ASN A 55 125.32 -2.60 47.57
C ASN A 55 126.03 -2.57 49.02
N LEU A 56 127.40 -2.52 49.16
CA LEU A 56 128.29 -2.91 50.34
C LEU A 56 129.62 -2.09 50.70
N VAL A 57 129.99 -1.96 52.02
CA VAL A 57 131.32 -1.75 52.75
C VAL A 57 132.24 -0.47 52.69
N GLU A 58 132.39 0.30 53.81
CA GLU A 58 133.65 0.52 54.62
C GLU A 58 133.40 1.28 55.97
N LYS A 59 134.34 1.18 56.95
CA LYS A 59 134.45 1.94 58.24
C LYS A 59 133.24 2.06 59.21
N VAL A 60 132.34 1.08 59.17
CA VAL A 60 131.90 0.26 60.33
C VAL A 60 131.13 0.90 61.52
N GLU A 61 131.34 2.15 61.93
CA GLU A 61 130.91 2.59 63.29
C GLU A 61 130.17 3.94 63.42
N SER A 62 130.18 4.84 62.42
CA SER A 62 129.57 6.17 62.59
C SER A 62 128.10 6.30 62.14
N ASP A 63 127.60 5.43 61.26
CA ASP A 63 126.17 5.39 60.87
C ASP A 63 125.36 4.35 61.66
N ILE A 64 125.84 4.10 62.88
CA ILE A 64 125.15 3.47 64.01
C ILE A 64 123.83 4.20 64.38
N GLN A 65 123.42 5.25 63.65
CA GLN A 65 122.23 6.07 63.92
C GLN A 65 121.28 6.31 62.72
N LEU A 66 121.59 5.88 61.48
CA LEU A 66 120.77 6.27 60.30
C LEU A 66 120.19 5.08 59.51
N CYS A 67 121.00 4.06 59.19
CA CYS A 67 120.48 2.73 58.76
C CYS A 67 119.49 2.14 59.77
N LYS A 68 119.60 2.52 61.05
CA LYS A 68 118.63 2.18 62.08
C LYS A 68 117.25 2.80 61.84
N GLU A 69 117.11 3.91 61.10
CA GLU A 69 115.79 4.47 60.78
C GLU A 69 115.13 3.83 59.54
N LEU A 70 115.88 3.35 58.53
CA LEU A 70 115.31 2.58 57.42
C LEU A 70 115.09 1.10 57.77
N ASN A 71 115.97 0.51 58.58
CA ASN A 71 115.78 -0.86 59.05
C ASN A 71 114.72 -0.92 60.16
N GLU A 72 114.47 0.16 60.91
CA GLU A 72 113.26 0.28 61.74
C GLU A 72 112.02 0.56 60.86
N ALA A 73 112.07 1.45 59.87
CA ALA A 73 110.91 1.70 58.99
C ALA A 73 110.51 0.49 58.14
N SER A 74 111.44 -0.25 57.54
CA SER A 74 111.12 -1.41 56.69
C SER A 74 110.80 -2.67 57.48
N ASN A 75 111.38 -2.87 58.68
CA ASN A 75 110.86 -3.91 59.57
C ASN A 75 109.49 -3.52 60.14
N ASN A 76 109.21 -2.23 60.37
CA ASN A 76 107.86 -1.78 60.71
C ASN A 76 106.89 -1.96 59.53
N VAL A 77 107.28 -1.76 58.27
CA VAL A 77 106.42 -2.09 57.12
C VAL A 77 106.22 -3.61 56.99
N SER A 78 107.28 -4.43 57.13
CA SER A 78 107.16 -5.88 57.07
C SER A 78 106.35 -6.47 58.23
N LYS A 79 106.34 -5.80 59.39
CA LYS A 79 105.60 -6.21 60.58
C LYS A 79 104.16 -5.69 60.56
N ASN A 80 103.94 -4.42 60.22
CA ASN A 80 102.60 -3.86 60.05
C ASN A 80 101.86 -4.53 58.88
N LYS A 81 102.54 -4.92 57.80
CA LYS A 81 101.90 -5.62 56.68
C LYS A 81 101.51 -7.05 57.06
N ALA A 82 102.36 -7.76 57.81
CA ALA A 82 102.02 -9.08 58.35
C ALA A 82 100.91 -9.01 59.42
N GLU A 83 100.91 -8.01 60.30
CA GLU A 83 99.83 -7.79 61.28
C GLU A 83 98.51 -7.38 60.58
N ILE A 84 98.57 -6.58 59.52
CA ILE A 84 97.40 -6.24 58.68
C ILE A 84 96.90 -7.47 57.91
N ASP A 85 97.76 -8.26 57.30
CA ASP A 85 97.37 -9.49 56.58
C ASP A 85 96.76 -10.52 57.54
N GLN A 86 97.29 -10.65 58.77
CA GLN A 86 96.74 -11.50 59.83
C GLN A 86 95.36 -11.01 60.33
N VAL A 87 95.19 -9.69 60.53
CA VAL A 87 93.88 -9.09 60.85
C VAL A 87 92.90 -9.21 59.68
N ILE A 88 93.37 -9.19 58.43
CA ILE A 88 92.53 -9.45 57.25
C ILE A 88 92.08 -10.91 57.22
N GLU A 89 92.93 -11.89 57.55
CA GLU A 89 92.52 -13.29 57.68
C GLU A 89 91.55 -13.52 58.85
N GLU A 90 91.73 -12.86 60.00
CA GLU A 90 90.76 -12.89 61.11
C GLU A 90 89.42 -12.25 60.71
N VAL A 91 89.44 -11.09 60.04
CA VAL A 91 88.21 -10.44 59.55
C VAL A 91 87.54 -11.27 58.46
N GLN A 92 88.28 -11.93 57.57
CA GLN A 92 87.71 -12.81 56.54
C GLN A 92 87.10 -14.07 57.17
N SER A 93 87.78 -14.72 58.12
CA SER A 93 87.25 -15.90 58.81
C SER A 93 86.03 -15.57 59.68
N LEU A 94 86.04 -14.47 60.44
CA LEU A 94 84.87 -13.97 61.16
C LEU A 94 83.70 -13.59 60.24
N ASN A 95 83.98 -13.09 59.03
CA ASN A 95 82.94 -12.77 58.04
C ASN A 95 82.36 -14.05 57.41
N VAL A 96 83.16 -15.09 57.17
CA VAL A 96 82.67 -16.42 56.79
C VAL A 96 81.78 -17.02 57.90
N GLU A 97 82.20 -16.92 59.16
CA GLU A 97 81.44 -17.41 60.31
C GLU A 97 80.13 -16.62 60.53
N LEU A 98 80.16 -15.28 60.40
CA LEU A 98 78.94 -14.45 60.43
C LEU A 98 77.99 -14.76 59.28
N ASN A 99 78.49 -15.04 58.08
CA ASN A 99 77.63 -15.43 56.96
C ASN A 99 77.03 -16.83 57.17
N ALA A 100 77.78 -17.79 57.72
CA ALA A 100 77.23 -19.09 58.11
C ALA A 100 76.14 -18.96 59.19
N LEU A 101 76.37 -18.17 60.24
CA LEU A 101 75.36 -17.83 61.26
C LEU A 101 74.14 -17.10 60.68
N ARG A 102 74.33 -16.28 59.64
CA ARG A 102 73.24 -15.59 58.94
C ARG A 102 72.41 -16.54 58.08
N GLU A 103 73.03 -17.56 57.49
CA GLU A 103 72.32 -18.61 56.76
C GLU A 103 71.56 -19.54 57.71
N THR A 104 72.14 -19.96 58.84
CA THR A 104 71.40 -20.77 59.83
C THR A 104 70.24 -20.02 60.45
N LEU A 105 70.41 -18.74 60.80
CA LEU A 105 69.31 -17.91 61.30
C LEU A 105 68.19 -17.70 60.26
N LYS A 106 68.54 -17.72 58.96
CA LYS A 106 67.57 -17.70 57.85
C LYS A 106 66.84 -19.04 57.70
N THR A 107 67.52 -20.19 57.83
CA THR A 107 66.86 -21.51 57.80
C THR A 107 65.97 -21.72 59.02
N ASP A 108 66.39 -21.30 60.20
CA ASP A 108 65.60 -21.40 61.44
C ASP A 108 64.38 -20.48 61.38
N GLY A 109 64.53 -19.27 60.82
CA GLY A 109 63.40 -18.38 60.54
C GLY A 109 62.38 -18.98 59.57
N GLN A 110 62.84 -19.72 58.54
CA GLN A 110 61.96 -20.46 57.62
C GLN A 110 61.27 -21.63 58.32
N HIS A 111 62.00 -22.41 59.13
CA HIS A 111 61.45 -23.55 59.87
C HIS A 111 60.42 -23.10 60.92
N LEU A 112 60.67 -21.99 61.62
CA LEU A 112 59.72 -21.40 62.56
C LEU A 112 58.44 -20.93 61.86
N ALA A 113 58.55 -20.29 60.70
CA ALA A 113 57.39 -19.90 59.89
C ALA A 113 56.56 -21.11 59.43
N GLN A 114 57.21 -22.22 59.06
CA GLN A 114 56.56 -23.47 58.68
C GLN A 114 55.81 -24.12 59.86
N VAL A 115 56.43 -24.19 61.05
CA VAL A 115 55.81 -24.72 62.27
C VAL A 115 54.60 -23.87 62.70
N VAL A 116 54.68 -22.54 62.60
CA VAL A 116 53.55 -21.65 62.88
C VAL A 116 52.40 -21.86 61.87
N ALA A 117 52.69 -22.08 60.59
CA ALA A 117 51.68 -22.40 59.59
C ALA A 117 50.96 -23.73 59.90
N MET A 118 51.71 -24.79 60.20
CA MET A 118 51.15 -26.10 60.56
C MET A 118 50.25 -26.04 61.79
N LYS A 119 50.69 -25.34 62.85
CA LYS A 119 49.89 -25.12 64.07
C LYS A 119 48.54 -24.45 63.76
N ASN A 120 48.54 -23.43 62.92
CA ASN A 120 47.33 -22.69 62.57
C ASN A 120 46.35 -23.56 61.77
N GLU A 121 46.85 -24.40 60.86
CA GLU A 121 46.04 -25.36 60.10
C GLU A 121 45.42 -26.43 61.01
N GLU A 122 46.21 -27.02 61.91
CA GLU A 122 45.73 -28.01 62.88
C GLU A 122 44.64 -27.42 63.80
N GLN A 123 44.80 -26.18 64.24
CA GLN A 123 43.81 -25.49 65.08
C GLN A 123 42.48 -25.23 64.35
N GLU A 124 42.50 -24.99 63.04
CA GLU A 124 41.28 -24.89 62.20
C GLU A 124 40.63 -26.26 61.97
N ILE A 125 41.41 -27.32 61.77
CA ILE A 125 40.89 -28.69 61.70
C ILE A 125 40.17 -29.05 63.01
N LEU A 126 40.75 -28.70 64.17
CA LEU A 126 40.20 -28.99 65.49
C LEU A 126 38.88 -28.24 65.76
N LYS A 127 38.75 -26.97 65.34
CA LYS A 127 37.48 -26.23 65.36
C LYS A 127 36.40 -26.92 64.50
N ARG A 128 36.76 -27.39 63.30
CA ARG A 128 35.83 -28.07 62.38
C ARG A 128 35.36 -29.41 62.92
N THR A 129 36.25 -30.21 63.53
CA THR A 129 35.88 -31.49 64.15
C THR A 129 35.01 -31.29 65.39
N MET A 130 35.35 -30.35 66.28
CA MET A 130 34.50 -29.99 67.43
C MET A 130 33.08 -29.59 67.01
N SER A 131 32.93 -28.75 65.99
CA SER A 131 31.61 -28.35 65.47
C SER A 131 30.80 -29.54 64.95
N LYS A 132 31.45 -30.47 64.21
CA LYS A 132 30.81 -31.71 63.73
C LYS A 132 30.39 -32.63 64.89
N VAL A 133 31.22 -32.78 65.93
CA VAL A 133 30.90 -33.59 67.12
C VAL A 133 29.75 -32.96 67.91
N LYS A 134 29.74 -31.64 68.10
CA LYS A 134 28.67 -30.91 68.80
C LYS A 134 27.32 -31.02 68.07
N LEU A 135 27.32 -31.01 66.73
CA LEU A 135 26.13 -31.30 65.92
C LEU A 135 25.69 -32.75 66.07
N LYS A 136 26.59 -33.73 65.93
CA LYS A 136 26.26 -35.16 66.10
C LYS A 136 25.68 -35.46 67.48
N LEU A 137 26.23 -34.88 68.55
CA LEU A 137 25.71 -35.01 69.91
C LEU A 137 24.29 -34.46 70.03
N LYS A 138 24.04 -33.22 69.56
CA LYS A 138 22.68 -32.64 69.53
C LYS A 138 21.70 -33.53 68.77
N THR A 139 22.07 -34.00 67.59
CA THR A 139 21.23 -34.92 66.79
C THR A 139 20.96 -36.22 67.54
N ASN A 140 21.96 -36.84 68.18
CA ASN A 140 21.75 -38.06 68.95
C ASN A 140 20.79 -37.83 70.12
N THR A 141 20.98 -36.79 70.93
CA THR A 141 20.08 -36.49 72.06
C THR A 141 18.63 -36.24 71.63
N LEU A 142 18.41 -35.61 70.47
CA LEU A 142 17.08 -35.36 69.93
C LEU A 142 16.42 -36.64 69.38
N VAL A 143 17.21 -37.61 68.92
CA VAL A 143 16.75 -38.88 68.35
C VAL A 143 16.51 -39.94 69.43
N THR A 144 17.31 -39.97 70.50
CA THR A 144 17.22 -41.01 71.55
C THR A 144 16.16 -40.73 72.61
N THR A 145 15.93 -39.46 72.98
CA THR A 145 15.15 -39.14 74.18
C THR A 145 13.67 -38.87 73.91
N ASN A 146 13.29 -38.44 72.69
CA ASN A 146 11.91 -38.00 72.43
C ASN A 146 11.33 -38.44 71.06
N LYS A 147 11.55 -39.70 70.69
CA LYS A 147 11.28 -40.25 69.35
C LYS A 147 9.83 -40.13 68.87
N GLU A 148 8.84 -40.46 69.71
CA GLU A 148 7.43 -40.42 69.29
C GLU A 148 6.82 -39.00 69.40
N GLU A 149 7.20 -38.18 70.40
CA GLU A 149 6.77 -36.77 70.45
C GLU A 149 7.29 -35.98 69.23
N ASN A 150 8.57 -36.12 68.88
CA ASN A 150 9.15 -35.45 67.71
C ASN A 150 8.50 -35.92 66.40
N LYS A 151 8.13 -37.19 66.29
CA LYS A 151 7.44 -37.77 65.13
C LYS A 151 5.97 -37.32 65.03
N ALA A 152 5.28 -37.15 66.16
CA ALA A 152 3.95 -36.54 66.21
C ALA A 152 4.01 -35.05 65.84
N GLY A 153 4.98 -34.31 66.37
CA GLY A 153 5.25 -32.91 66.02
C GLY A 153 5.52 -32.72 64.53
N LEU A 154 6.37 -33.57 63.92
CA LEU A 154 6.63 -33.55 62.48
C LEU A 154 5.41 -33.92 61.64
N LYS A 155 4.59 -34.89 62.07
CA LYS A 155 3.32 -35.20 61.40
C LYS A 155 2.35 -34.02 61.46
N ASN A 156 2.22 -33.36 62.60
CA ASN A 156 1.40 -32.15 62.75
C ASN A 156 1.95 -30.99 61.92
N LEU A 157 3.27 -30.82 61.83
CA LEU A 157 3.89 -29.82 60.96
C LEU A 157 3.58 -30.09 59.48
N ILE A 158 3.68 -31.36 59.04
CA ILE A 158 3.33 -31.77 57.67
C ILE A 158 1.83 -31.59 57.41
N GLN A 159 0.95 -31.89 58.36
CA GLN A 159 -0.48 -31.70 58.21
C GLN A 159 -0.83 -30.20 58.16
N ASN A 160 -0.30 -29.38 59.08
CA ASN A 160 -0.45 -27.93 59.04
C ASN A 160 0.08 -27.33 57.73
N ALA A 161 1.21 -27.83 57.20
CA ALA A 161 1.74 -27.40 55.91
C ALA A 161 0.82 -27.78 54.74
N LYS A 162 0.23 -28.99 54.73
CA LYS A 162 -0.78 -29.39 53.75
C LYS A 162 -2.05 -28.55 53.84
N ASP A 163 -2.57 -28.34 55.04
CA ASP A 163 -3.77 -27.54 55.28
C ASP A 163 -3.52 -26.07 54.87
N HIS A 164 -2.32 -25.55 55.09
CA HIS A 164 -1.89 -24.25 54.58
C HIS A 164 -1.79 -24.23 53.04
N LEU A 165 -1.29 -25.30 52.41
CA LEU A 165 -1.21 -25.42 50.95
C LEU A 165 -2.61 -25.47 50.32
N VAL A 166 -3.55 -26.20 50.93
CA VAL A 166 -4.96 -26.25 50.50
C VAL A 166 -5.63 -24.88 50.69
N LYS A 167 -5.41 -24.20 51.83
CA LYS A 167 -5.90 -22.82 52.03
C LYS A 167 -5.36 -21.85 50.98
N LEU A 168 -4.07 -21.94 50.67
CA LEU A 168 -3.44 -21.09 49.65
C LEU A 168 -3.96 -21.41 48.24
N ALA A 169 -4.19 -22.69 47.91
CA ALA A 169 -4.80 -23.10 46.66
C ALA A 169 -6.26 -22.62 46.54
N ASN A 170 -7.01 -22.64 47.63
CA ASN A 170 -8.37 -22.10 47.67
C ASN A 170 -8.37 -20.58 47.49
N GLN A 171 -7.54 -19.84 48.21
CA GLN A 171 -7.36 -18.38 48.04
C GLN A 171 -6.92 -18.02 46.61
N TRP A 172 -6.03 -18.82 46.03
CA TRP A 172 -5.61 -18.66 44.64
C TRP A 172 -6.77 -18.91 43.67
N ASN A 173 -7.56 -19.97 43.86
CA ASN A 173 -8.73 -20.26 43.03
C ASN A 173 -9.85 -19.22 43.17
N GLU A 174 -10.09 -18.70 44.39
CA GLU A 174 -11.04 -17.62 44.68
C GLU A 174 -10.70 -16.34 43.89
N VAL A 175 -9.42 -16.08 43.61
CA VAL A 175 -8.96 -14.94 42.80
C VAL A 175 -8.85 -15.30 41.32
N GLN A 176 -8.32 -16.47 40.97
CA GLN A 176 -8.09 -16.89 39.58
C GLN A 176 -9.39 -17.12 38.81
N THR A 177 -10.40 -17.72 39.44
CA THR A 177 -11.66 -18.08 38.77
C THR A 177 -12.41 -16.84 38.25
N PRO A 178 -12.72 -15.81 39.06
CA PRO A 178 -13.38 -14.60 38.56
C PRO A 178 -12.53 -13.84 37.55
N LEU A 179 -11.19 -13.80 37.70
CA LEU A 179 -10.29 -13.20 36.71
C LEU A 179 -10.36 -13.90 35.34
N LEU A 180 -10.46 -15.24 35.31
CA LEU A 180 -10.61 -15.99 34.06
C LEU A 180 -12.01 -15.84 33.45
N GLU A 181 -13.05 -15.68 34.27
CA GLU A 181 -14.41 -15.38 33.80
C GLU A 181 -14.52 -13.95 33.25
N GLU A 182 -13.91 -12.97 33.90
CA GLU A 182 -13.78 -11.59 33.41
C GLU A 182 -13.01 -11.57 32.08
N LEU A 183 -11.87 -12.25 31.99
CA LEU A 183 -11.09 -12.35 30.75
C LEU A 183 -11.94 -12.98 29.62
N LYS A 184 -12.67 -14.07 29.89
CA LYS A 184 -13.59 -14.68 28.91
C LYS A 184 -14.71 -13.76 28.47
N THR A 185 -15.33 -13.01 29.39
CA THR A 185 -16.43 -12.09 29.06
C THR A 185 -15.93 -10.85 28.33
N LEU A 186 -14.72 -10.37 28.63
CA LEU A 186 -14.03 -9.33 27.84
C LEU A 186 -13.67 -9.83 26.43
N GLN A 187 -13.22 -11.08 26.27
CA GLN A 187 -12.97 -11.66 24.95
C GLN A 187 -14.25 -11.86 24.12
N SER A 188 -15.35 -12.33 24.73
CA SER A 188 -16.63 -12.48 24.02
C SER A 188 -17.23 -11.12 23.64
N THR A 189 -17.17 -10.12 24.52
CA THR A 189 -17.64 -8.77 24.20
C THR A 189 -16.78 -8.07 23.15
N LEU A 190 -15.46 -8.25 23.15
CA LEU A 190 -14.57 -7.74 22.12
C LEU A 190 -14.90 -8.36 20.75
N THR A 191 -14.97 -9.69 20.65
CA THR A 191 -15.29 -10.38 19.38
C THR A 191 -16.69 -10.05 18.87
N GLU A 192 -17.68 -9.85 19.76
CA GLU A 192 -19.00 -9.39 19.37
C GLU A 192 -18.99 -7.91 18.89
N ALA A 193 -18.20 -7.04 19.52
CA ALA A 193 -18.01 -5.66 19.09
C ALA A 193 -17.30 -5.56 17.72
N GLU A 194 -16.27 -6.38 17.48
CA GLU A 194 -15.60 -6.49 16.18
C GLU A 194 -16.56 -6.96 15.09
N LYS A 195 -17.41 -7.96 15.38
CA LYS A 195 -18.44 -8.42 14.46
C LYS A 195 -19.44 -7.31 14.13
N LYS A 196 -19.96 -6.59 15.14
CA LYS A 196 -20.87 -5.45 14.97
C LYS A 196 -20.22 -4.33 14.15
N LEU A 197 -18.97 -3.99 14.42
CA LEU A 197 -18.20 -3.00 13.65
C LEU A 197 -18.07 -3.41 12.17
N GLN A 198 -17.81 -4.69 11.89
CA GLN A 198 -17.70 -5.20 10.54
C GLN A 198 -19.06 -5.22 9.81
N GLU A 199 -20.15 -5.57 10.50
CA GLU A 199 -21.52 -5.45 9.97
C GLU A 199 -21.89 -4.00 9.63
N GLU A 200 -21.62 -3.04 10.51
CA GLU A 200 -21.82 -1.61 10.25
C GLU A 200 -20.94 -1.09 9.10
N LYS A 201 -19.71 -1.58 8.99
CA LYS A 201 -18.81 -1.26 7.85
C LYS A 201 -19.37 -1.77 6.52
N TYR A 202 -19.98 -2.96 6.48
CA TYR A 202 -20.68 -3.45 5.29
C TYR A 202 -21.92 -2.60 4.96
N LYS A 203 -22.75 -2.24 5.96
CA LYS A 203 -23.91 -1.34 5.77
C LYS A 203 -23.47 0.02 5.22
N LEU A 204 -22.45 0.63 5.81
CA LEU A 204 -21.90 1.92 5.37
C LEU A 204 -21.37 1.85 3.93
N ASN A 205 -20.67 0.78 3.57
CA ASN A 205 -20.20 0.58 2.19
C ASN A 205 -21.37 0.38 1.22
N ALA A 206 -22.40 -0.38 1.58
CA ALA A 206 -23.61 -0.52 0.77
C ALA A 206 -24.26 0.87 0.52
N ILE A 207 -24.47 1.66 1.58
CA ILE A 207 -25.03 3.03 1.49
C ILE A 207 -24.15 3.94 0.60
N LYS A 208 -22.82 3.85 0.70
CA LYS A 208 -21.91 4.61 -0.19
C LYS A 208 -22.09 4.20 -1.66
N THR A 209 -22.24 2.91 -1.95
CA THR A 209 -22.45 2.44 -3.33
C THR A 209 -23.82 2.83 -3.90
N THR A 210 -24.89 2.82 -3.10
CA THR A 210 -26.22 3.28 -3.56
C THR A 210 -26.26 4.79 -3.74
N HIS A 211 -25.64 5.55 -2.83
CA HIS A 211 -25.49 7.01 -2.95
C HIS A 211 -24.70 7.41 -4.21
N ALA A 212 -23.62 6.71 -4.54
CA ALA A 212 -22.87 6.95 -5.78
C ALA A 212 -23.74 6.72 -7.03
N LYS A 213 -24.48 5.61 -7.09
CA LYS A 213 -25.43 5.33 -8.18
C LYS A 213 -26.51 6.40 -8.31
N LEU A 214 -27.12 6.81 -7.19
CA LEU A 214 -28.14 7.87 -7.18
C LEU A 214 -27.60 9.22 -7.67
N ILE A 215 -26.32 9.55 -7.40
CA ILE A 215 -25.68 10.74 -7.96
C ILE A 215 -25.56 10.65 -9.49
N ASP A 216 -25.16 9.50 -10.02
CA ASP A 216 -25.00 9.31 -11.46
C ASP A 216 -26.35 9.26 -12.18
N ASP A 217 -27.36 8.59 -11.59
CA ASP A 217 -28.75 8.63 -12.05
C ASP A 217 -29.27 10.09 -12.10
N LEU A 218 -29.01 10.89 -11.07
CA LEU A 218 -29.45 12.29 -10.99
C LEU A 218 -28.78 13.15 -12.07
N LYS A 219 -27.49 12.95 -12.36
CA LYS A 219 -26.81 13.60 -13.49
C LYS A 219 -27.46 13.21 -14.82
N GLU A 220 -27.72 11.92 -15.05
CA GLU A 220 -28.37 11.44 -16.28
C GLU A 220 -29.77 12.07 -16.43
N LYS A 221 -30.57 12.11 -15.36
CA LYS A 221 -31.89 12.75 -15.38
C LYS A 221 -31.83 14.25 -15.60
N THR A 222 -30.83 14.95 -15.05
CA THR A 222 -30.63 16.39 -15.31
C THR A 222 -30.27 16.65 -16.78
N VAL A 223 -29.41 15.82 -17.38
CA VAL A 223 -29.08 15.89 -18.81
C VAL A 223 -30.30 15.56 -19.67
N MET A 224 -31.10 14.56 -19.28
CA MET A 224 -32.35 14.21 -19.96
C MET A 224 -33.37 15.36 -19.89
N GLU A 225 -33.52 16.00 -18.73
CA GLU A 225 -34.38 17.17 -18.52
C GLU A 225 -33.93 18.34 -19.40
N GLN A 226 -32.64 18.69 -19.41
CA GLN A 226 -32.10 19.74 -20.27
C GLN A 226 -32.35 19.45 -21.76
N ASN A 227 -32.14 18.20 -22.21
CA ASN A 227 -32.45 17.78 -23.57
C ASN A 227 -33.96 17.87 -23.89
N LEU A 228 -34.83 17.55 -22.94
CA LEU A 228 -36.29 17.66 -23.10
C LEU A 228 -36.74 19.12 -23.13
N LEU A 229 -36.18 19.98 -22.29
CA LEU A 229 -36.42 21.43 -22.31
C LEU A 229 -35.91 22.05 -23.62
N GLN A 230 -34.73 21.66 -24.10
CA GLN A 230 -34.21 22.12 -25.39
C GLN A 230 -35.13 21.71 -26.55
N LYS A 231 -35.58 20.44 -26.58
CA LYS A 231 -36.59 19.96 -27.56
C LYS A 231 -37.92 20.70 -27.42
N TYR A 232 -38.36 20.98 -26.19
CA TYR A 232 -39.59 21.73 -25.93
C TYR A 232 -39.47 23.18 -26.43
N HIS A 233 -38.34 23.86 -26.21
CA HIS A 233 -38.09 25.20 -26.74
C HIS A 233 -37.94 25.21 -28.27
N GLN A 234 -37.34 24.17 -28.87
CA GLN A 234 -37.32 23.97 -30.34
C GLN A 234 -38.74 23.75 -30.91
N MET A 235 -39.61 23.02 -30.19
CA MET A 235 -41.04 22.92 -30.52
C MET A 235 -41.80 24.23 -30.22
N GLY A 236 -41.28 25.04 -29.29
CA GLY A 236 -41.79 26.31 -28.77
C GLY A 236 -41.80 27.49 -29.74
N SER A 237 -41.80 27.22 -31.05
CA SER A 237 -42.24 28.18 -32.07
C SER A 237 -42.97 27.53 -33.24
N ASN A 238 -43.34 26.24 -33.15
CA ASN A 238 -44.28 25.59 -34.08
C ASN A 238 -45.74 26.01 -33.79
N SER A 239 -45.93 27.31 -33.53
CA SER A 239 -47.22 27.98 -33.48
C SER A 239 -47.80 28.06 -34.88
N ASN A 240 -48.33 26.94 -35.34
CA ASN A 240 -49.11 26.88 -36.57
C ASN A 240 -50.33 25.96 -36.46
N ARG A 241 -50.79 25.58 -35.25
CA ARG A 241 -52.15 25.00 -35.08
C ARG A 241 -53.20 25.88 -35.76
N SER A 242 -53.08 27.21 -35.62
CA SER A 242 -53.92 28.19 -36.33
C SER A 242 -53.80 28.07 -37.86
N ALA A 243 -52.60 27.93 -38.42
CA ALA A 243 -52.40 27.78 -39.87
C ALA A 243 -52.82 26.40 -40.41
N TYR A 244 -52.61 25.31 -39.67
CA TYR A 244 -53.15 23.99 -40.01
C TYR A 244 -54.68 24.03 -40.00
N THR A 245 -55.31 24.59 -38.97
CA THR A 245 -56.77 24.80 -38.96
C THR A 245 -57.24 25.67 -40.12
N ARG A 246 -56.53 26.78 -40.43
CA ARG A 246 -56.85 27.65 -41.57
C ARG A 246 -56.75 26.90 -42.91
N ARG A 247 -55.68 26.13 -43.13
CA ARG A 247 -55.46 25.34 -44.34
C ARG A 247 -56.46 24.20 -44.48
N ILE A 248 -56.85 23.55 -43.38
CA ILE A 248 -57.93 22.55 -43.37
C ILE A 248 -59.27 23.20 -43.76
N LEU A 249 -59.58 24.38 -43.21
CA LEU A 249 -60.80 25.13 -43.56
C LEU A 249 -60.80 25.59 -45.04
N GLU A 250 -59.64 25.99 -45.56
CA GLU A 250 -59.46 26.32 -46.98
C GLU A 250 -59.69 25.11 -47.89
N ILE A 251 -59.11 23.95 -47.55
CA ILE A 251 -59.34 22.69 -48.27
C ILE A 251 -60.83 22.31 -48.25
N ILE A 252 -61.51 22.40 -47.10
CA ILE A 252 -62.96 22.18 -46.99
C ILE A 252 -63.75 23.17 -47.87
N GLY A 253 -63.34 24.43 -47.91
CA GLY A 253 -63.92 25.45 -48.79
C GLY A 253 -63.77 25.11 -50.28
N ASN A 254 -62.60 24.62 -50.68
CA ASN A 254 -62.33 24.22 -52.07
C ASN A 254 -63.09 22.94 -52.46
N ILE A 255 -63.18 21.94 -51.57
CA ILE A 255 -64.02 20.75 -51.79
C ILE A 255 -65.49 21.12 -52.00
N ARG A 256 -66.02 22.09 -51.24
CA ARG A 256 -67.40 22.60 -51.41
C ARG A 256 -67.59 23.32 -52.75
N LYS A 257 -66.62 24.11 -53.21
CA LYS A 257 -66.65 24.74 -54.54
C LYS A 257 -66.65 23.69 -55.65
N GLN A 258 -65.72 22.74 -55.60
CA GLN A 258 -65.62 21.63 -56.54
C GLN A 258 -66.91 20.80 -56.60
N HIS A 259 -67.54 20.51 -55.45
CA HIS A 259 -68.82 19.82 -55.44
C HIS A 259 -69.92 20.59 -56.19
N ASN A 260 -70.02 21.91 -55.96
CA ASN A 260 -71.01 22.75 -56.64
C ASN A 260 -70.73 22.86 -58.16
N GLU A 261 -69.47 22.94 -58.56
CA GLU A 261 -69.04 22.94 -59.96
C GLU A 261 -69.36 21.59 -60.64
N ILE A 262 -69.11 20.47 -59.97
CA ILE A 262 -69.51 19.12 -60.44
C ILE A 262 -71.03 19.04 -60.61
N GLN A 263 -71.83 19.54 -59.66
CA GLN A 263 -73.29 19.56 -59.82
C GLN A 263 -73.76 20.43 -61.00
N LYS A 264 -73.09 21.56 -61.25
CA LYS A 264 -73.35 22.40 -62.42
C LYS A 264 -73.04 21.64 -63.71
N VAL A 265 -71.84 21.07 -63.83
CA VAL A 265 -71.43 20.26 -64.99
C VAL A 265 -72.40 19.09 -65.21
N LEU A 266 -72.82 18.37 -64.17
CA LEU A 266 -73.80 17.30 -64.28
C LEU A 266 -75.17 17.80 -64.78
N LYS A 267 -75.62 18.99 -64.36
CA LYS A 267 -76.86 19.59 -64.87
C LYS A 267 -76.74 19.97 -66.34
N ASP A 268 -75.62 20.58 -66.72
CA ASP A 268 -75.36 21.01 -68.10
C ASP A 268 -75.20 19.79 -69.03
N THR A 269 -74.51 18.72 -68.61
CA THR A 269 -74.44 17.44 -69.33
C THR A 269 -75.80 16.78 -69.50
N ARG A 270 -76.65 16.74 -68.46
CA ARG A 270 -78.03 16.22 -68.56
C ARG A 270 -78.88 17.03 -69.54
N ARG A 271 -78.70 18.36 -69.55
CA ARG A 271 -79.37 19.24 -70.52
C ARG A 271 -78.91 18.93 -71.95
N ILE A 272 -77.60 18.88 -72.20
CA ILE A 272 -77.04 18.55 -73.52
C ILE A 272 -77.54 17.19 -73.99
N GLN A 273 -77.59 16.16 -73.12
CA GLN A 273 -78.14 14.85 -73.48
C GLN A 273 -79.63 14.91 -73.87
N LYS A 274 -80.43 15.74 -73.18
CA LYS A 274 -81.85 15.95 -73.53
C LYS A 274 -81.98 16.68 -74.86
N ASP A 275 -81.15 17.70 -75.09
CA ASP A 275 -81.15 18.48 -76.33
C ASP A 275 -80.72 17.61 -77.52
N ILE A 276 -79.71 16.73 -77.36
CA ILE A 276 -79.34 15.68 -78.33
C ILE A 276 -80.53 14.76 -78.62
N ASN A 277 -81.14 14.16 -77.60
CA ASN A 277 -82.25 13.22 -77.79
C ASN A 277 -83.46 13.88 -78.48
N ASN A 278 -83.76 15.15 -78.15
CA ASN A 278 -84.81 15.94 -78.80
C ASN A 278 -84.49 16.19 -80.28
N LEU A 279 -83.25 16.56 -80.61
CA LEU A 279 -82.83 16.82 -81.99
C LEU A 279 -82.83 15.54 -82.82
N THR A 280 -82.29 14.43 -82.31
CA THR A 280 -82.36 13.11 -82.99
C THR A 280 -83.82 12.73 -83.26
N GLY A 281 -84.70 12.81 -82.26
CA GLY A 281 -86.12 12.51 -82.44
C GLY A 281 -86.88 13.53 -83.30
N GLN A 282 -86.37 14.74 -83.50
CA GLN A 282 -86.89 15.70 -84.49
C GLN A 282 -86.46 15.30 -85.89
N VAL A 283 -85.17 14.98 -86.08
CA VAL A 283 -84.59 14.52 -87.35
C VAL A 283 -85.32 13.26 -87.85
N ASP A 284 -85.50 12.24 -86.99
CA ASP A 284 -86.21 11.01 -87.36
C ASP A 284 -87.65 11.28 -87.82
N ARG A 285 -88.41 12.11 -87.08
CA ARG A 285 -89.80 12.46 -87.44
C ARG A 285 -89.88 13.28 -88.72
N SER A 286 -88.98 14.23 -88.92
CA SER A 286 -88.90 15.02 -90.16
C SER A 286 -88.54 14.15 -91.37
N PHE A 287 -87.65 13.16 -91.21
CA PHE A 287 -87.36 12.19 -92.25
C PHE A 287 -88.56 11.28 -92.55
N THR A 288 -89.22 10.69 -91.55
CA THR A 288 -90.41 9.83 -91.78
C THR A 288 -91.53 10.60 -92.49
N LEU A 289 -91.81 11.84 -92.09
CA LEU A 289 -92.81 12.68 -92.77
C LEU A 289 -92.43 12.98 -94.22
N SER A 290 -91.15 13.25 -94.50
CA SER A 290 -90.66 13.51 -95.86
C SER A 290 -90.72 12.24 -96.73
N ASP A 291 -90.40 11.09 -96.13
CA ASP A 291 -90.45 9.76 -96.76
C ASP A 291 -91.87 9.39 -97.16
N GLU A 292 -92.84 9.52 -96.23
CA GLU A 292 -94.26 9.25 -96.50
C GLU A 292 -94.84 10.14 -97.61
N LEU A 293 -94.55 11.45 -97.59
CA LEU A 293 -95.04 12.39 -98.60
C LEU A 293 -94.47 12.08 -99.99
N ILE A 294 -93.14 11.93 -100.11
CA ILE A 294 -92.50 11.69 -101.40
C ILE A 294 -92.83 10.28 -101.91
N PHE A 295 -92.92 9.26 -101.04
CA PHE A 295 -93.30 7.90 -101.41
C PHE A 295 -94.72 7.81 -101.99
N ARG A 296 -95.67 8.60 -101.45
CA ARG A 296 -97.03 8.65 -101.98
C ARG A 296 -97.05 9.16 -103.42
N ASP A 297 -96.34 10.25 -103.68
CA ASP A 297 -96.37 10.95 -104.97
C ASP A 297 -95.49 10.22 -106.03
N ALA A 298 -94.43 9.52 -105.58
CA ALA A 298 -93.57 8.63 -106.39
C ALA A 298 -94.26 7.38 -106.97
N LYS A 299 -95.50 7.10 -106.58
CA LYS A 299 -96.34 6.05 -107.20
C LYS A 299 -96.86 6.47 -108.58
N SER A 300 -97.11 7.77 -108.77
CA SER A 300 -97.71 8.34 -109.99
C SER A 300 -96.73 9.13 -110.86
N ASP A 301 -95.69 9.73 -110.28
CA ASP A 301 -94.74 10.60 -110.99
C ASP A 301 -93.29 10.05 -110.95
N GLU A 302 -92.65 10.01 -112.12
CA GLU A 302 -91.26 9.57 -112.29
C GLU A 302 -90.26 10.63 -111.77
N ILE A 303 -90.64 11.92 -111.69
CA ILE A 303 -89.83 12.95 -111.03
C ILE A 303 -89.83 12.71 -109.52
N ALA A 304 -91.01 12.51 -108.92
CA ALA A 304 -91.13 12.15 -107.51
C ALA A 304 -90.39 10.84 -107.17
N ARG A 305 -90.38 9.84 -108.07
CA ARG A 305 -89.57 8.62 -107.92
C ARG A 305 -88.06 8.87 -107.90
N LYS A 306 -87.56 9.82 -108.68
CA LYS A 306 -86.15 10.25 -108.60
C LYS A 306 -85.86 11.00 -107.30
N ALA A 307 -86.77 11.87 -106.87
CA ALA A 307 -86.67 12.56 -105.57
C ALA A 307 -86.66 11.58 -104.39
N TYR A 308 -87.47 10.51 -104.43
CA TYR A 308 -87.47 9.46 -103.41
C TYR A 308 -86.11 8.76 -103.28
N LYS A 309 -85.47 8.42 -104.40
CA LYS A 309 -84.11 7.83 -104.39
C LYS A 309 -83.06 8.79 -103.82
N LEU A 310 -83.17 10.09 -104.10
CA LEU A 310 -82.30 11.11 -103.52
C LEU A 310 -82.55 11.30 -102.01
N LEU A 311 -83.80 11.24 -101.55
CA LEU A 311 -84.13 11.27 -100.12
C LEU A 311 -83.54 10.06 -99.38
N ALA A 312 -83.63 8.87 -99.97
CA ALA A 312 -83.02 7.67 -99.41
C ALA A 312 -81.48 7.80 -99.31
N SER A 313 -80.81 8.25 -100.37
CA SER A 313 -79.36 8.54 -100.35
C SER A 313 -79.00 9.55 -99.25
N LEU A 314 -79.75 10.64 -99.16
CA LEU A 314 -79.55 11.67 -98.14
C LEU A 314 -79.73 11.11 -96.71
N ARG A 315 -80.72 10.24 -96.49
CA ARG A 315 -80.94 9.56 -95.20
C ARG A 315 -79.76 8.66 -94.83
N ASP A 316 -79.24 7.88 -95.79
CA ASP A 316 -78.09 7.01 -95.56
C ASP A 316 -76.81 7.82 -95.30
N GLU A 317 -76.57 8.90 -96.06
CA GLU A 317 -75.47 9.84 -95.84
C GLU A 317 -75.56 10.52 -94.46
N CYS A 318 -76.75 10.97 -94.04
CA CYS A 318 -76.96 11.55 -92.71
C CYS A 318 -76.78 10.51 -91.59
N SER A 319 -77.19 9.26 -91.81
CA SER A 319 -76.94 8.15 -90.87
C SER A 319 -75.44 7.84 -90.74
N LEU A 320 -74.70 7.86 -91.85
CA LEU A 320 -73.25 7.68 -91.87
C LEU A 320 -72.53 8.82 -91.12
N ILE A 321 -72.93 10.08 -91.36
CA ILE A 321 -72.38 11.24 -90.64
C ILE A 321 -72.66 11.13 -89.13
N LEU A 322 -73.88 10.80 -88.72
CA LEU A 322 -74.23 10.65 -87.31
C LEU A 322 -73.37 9.56 -86.64
N ARG A 323 -73.18 8.42 -87.32
CA ARG A 323 -72.38 7.30 -86.82
C ARG A 323 -70.90 7.68 -86.70
N ALA A 324 -70.33 8.30 -87.74
CA ALA A 324 -68.95 8.80 -87.74
C ALA A 324 -68.70 9.84 -86.63
N VAL A 325 -69.66 10.72 -86.36
CA VAL A 325 -69.57 11.68 -85.23
C VAL A 325 -69.61 10.97 -83.87
N THR A 326 -70.44 9.94 -83.71
CA THR A 326 -70.46 9.15 -82.46
C THR A 326 -69.18 8.34 -82.24
N GLU A 327 -68.64 7.72 -83.30
CA GLU A 327 -67.39 6.96 -83.28
C GLU A 327 -66.19 7.87 -83.00
N LEU A 328 -66.10 9.02 -83.69
CA LEU A 328 -65.09 10.05 -83.43
C LEU A 328 -65.14 10.51 -81.96
N GLY A 329 -66.34 10.77 -81.43
CA GLY A 329 -66.53 11.13 -80.02
C GLY A 329 -66.19 10.01 -79.04
N GLN A 330 -66.19 8.74 -79.44
CA GLN A 330 -65.67 7.63 -78.64
C GLN A 330 -64.14 7.58 -78.69
N THR A 331 -63.54 7.57 -79.89
CA THR A 331 -62.08 7.56 -80.08
C THR A 331 -61.39 8.76 -79.41
N GLU A 332 -62.03 9.94 -79.41
CA GLU A 332 -61.49 11.14 -78.75
C GLU A 332 -61.50 11.02 -77.19
N ARG A 333 -62.44 10.24 -76.61
CA ARG A 333 -62.43 9.93 -75.17
C ARG A 333 -61.40 8.88 -74.82
N GLU A 334 -61.29 7.84 -75.64
CA GLU A 334 -60.28 6.78 -75.50
C GLU A 334 -58.86 7.37 -75.61
N SER A 335 -58.63 8.25 -76.58
CA SER A 335 -57.38 8.99 -76.75
C SER A 335 -57.04 9.83 -75.51
N ARG A 336 -57.99 10.60 -74.95
CA ARG A 336 -57.76 11.36 -73.71
C ARG A 336 -57.43 10.46 -72.52
N ASN A 337 -58.13 9.33 -72.36
CA ASN A 337 -57.86 8.36 -71.29
C ASN A 337 -56.45 7.76 -71.43
N LEU A 338 -56.02 7.41 -72.64
CA LEU A 338 -54.65 6.97 -72.90
C LEU A 338 -53.61 8.05 -72.60
N TYR A 339 -53.86 9.33 -72.92
CA TYR A 339 -52.99 10.44 -72.53
C TYR A 339 -52.90 10.60 -71.00
N GLU A 340 -54.00 10.46 -70.28
CA GLU A 340 -54.03 10.52 -68.81
C GLU A 340 -53.29 9.32 -68.17
N GLN A 341 -53.40 8.12 -68.75
CA GLN A 341 -52.61 6.94 -68.36
C GLN A 341 -51.11 7.15 -68.61
N ILE A 342 -50.72 7.72 -69.75
CA ILE A 342 -49.32 8.03 -70.05
C ILE A 342 -48.75 9.04 -69.04
N GLU A 343 -49.47 10.13 -68.76
CA GLU A 343 -48.97 11.16 -67.83
C GLU A 343 -48.95 10.65 -66.38
N THR A 344 -49.91 9.80 -65.98
CA THR A 344 -49.87 9.15 -64.66
C THR A 344 -48.71 8.16 -64.53
N GLU A 345 -48.42 7.31 -65.52
CA GLU A 345 -47.22 6.45 -65.48
C GLU A 345 -45.92 7.27 -65.47
N LYS A 346 -45.83 8.33 -66.27
CA LYS A 346 -44.70 9.27 -66.28
C LYS A 346 -44.49 9.93 -64.92
N SER A 347 -45.56 10.37 -64.25
CA SER A 347 -45.52 10.97 -62.92
C SER A 347 -45.08 10.02 -61.81
N LYS A 348 -45.12 8.69 -62.03
CA LYS A 348 -44.67 7.71 -61.02
C LYS A 348 -43.14 7.64 -60.91
N GLU A 349 -42.38 8.24 -61.82
CA GLU A 349 -40.90 8.28 -61.79
C GLU A 349 -40.27 6.89 -61.57
N ILE A 350 -40.85 5.86 -62.20
CA ILE A 350 -40.49 4.44 -61.95
C ILE A 350 -39.01 4.18 -62.23
N SER A 351 -38.43 4.86 -63.23
CA SER A 351 -37.00 4.76 -63.55
C SER A 351 -36.11 5.23 -62.40
N LEU A 352 -36.40 6.39 -61.79
CA LEU A 352 -35.62 6.92 -60.65
C LEU A 352 -35.78 6.05 -59.40
N LYS A 353 -36.97 5.47 -59.21
CA LYS A 353 -37.23 4.51 -58.11
C LYS A 353 -36.47 3.20 -58.31
N LEU A 354 -36.42 2.68 -59.55
CA LEU A 354 -35.62 1.51 -59.89
C LEU A 354 -34.13 1.76 -59.71
N GLU A 355 -33.61 2.88 -60.22
CA GLU A 355 -32.20 3.27 -60.08
C GLU A 355 -31.78 3.38 -58.60
N ARG A 356 -32.64 3.95 -57.76
CA ARG A 356 -32.45 3.98 -56.31
C ARG A 356 -32.43 2.56 -55.70
N VAL A 357 -33.38 1.70 -56.04
CA VAL A 357 -33.42 0.31 -55.55
C VAL A 357 -32.18 -0.47 -56.00
N THR A 358 -31.69 -0.28 -57.23
CA THR A 358 -30.46 -0.95 -57.69
C THR A 358 -29.22 -0.38 -56.99
N SER A 359 -29.18 0.91 -56.66
CA SER A 359 -28.11 1.51 -55.85
C SER A 359 -28.12 0.95 -54.42
N ASP A 360 -29.29 0.87 -53.79
CA ASP A 360 -29.46 0.34 -52.43
C ASP A 360 -29.06 -1.15 -52.39
N LEU A 361 -29.44 -1.95 -53.41
CA LEU A 361 -29.00 -3.35 -53.55
C LEU A 361 -27.49 -3.48 -53.73
N ALA A 362 -26.87 -2.68 -54.61
CA ALA A 362 -25.42 -2.70 -54.80
C ALA A 362 -24.64 -2.29 -53.53
N GLN A 363 -25.22 -1.41 -52.71
CA GLN A 363 -24.67 -1.10 -51.39
C GLN A 363 -24.77 -2.31 -50.44
N ILE A 364 -25.92 -3.00 -50.38
CA ILE A 364 -26.10 -4.21 -49.56
C ILE A 364 -25.17 -5.34 -50.01
N GLU A 365 -24.98 -5.55 -51.30
CA GLU A 365 -24.01 -6.53 -51.84
C GLU A 365 -22.58 -6.18 -51.42
N LYS A 366 -22.21 -4.90 -51.48
CA LYS A 366 -20.89 -4.43 -51.01
C LYS A 366 -20.73 -4.62 -49.50
N GLU A 367 -21.74 -4.30 -48.70
CA GLU A 367 -21.73 -4.48 -47.26
C GLU A 367 -21.62 -5.97 -46.88
N THR A 368 -22.42 -6.85 -47.49
CA THR A 368 -22.35 -8.30 -47.26
C THR A 368 -20.99 -8.88 -47.67
N HIS A 369 -20.40 -8.46 -48.79
CA HIS A 369 -19.02 -8.82 -49.14
C HIS A 369 -18.00 -8.34 -48.10
N THR A 370 -18.11 -7.10 -47.58
CA THR A 370 -17.20 -6.64 -46.51
C THR A 370 -17.38 -7.39 -45.20
N LEU A 371 -18.59 -7.88 -44.89
CA LEU A 371 -18.86 -8.69 -43.70
C LEU A 371 -18.29 -10.11 -43.85
N VAL A 372 -18.49 -10.76 -45.00
CA VAL A 372 -17.93 -12.10 -45.31
C VAL A 372 -16.40 -12.08 -45.24
N ASN A 373 -15.76 -11.12 -45.91
CA ASN A 373 -14.30 -10.96 -45.87
C ASN A 373 -13.75 -10.67 -44.45
N ARG A 374 -14.60 -10.18 -43.54
CA ARG A 374 -14.27 -9.91 -42.13
C ARG A 374 -14.58 -11.08 -41.19
N THR A 375 -15.26 -12.12 -41.67
CA THR A 375 -15.44 -13.40 -40.97
C THR A 375 -14.48 -14.49 -41.46
N GLU A 376 -13.81 -14.26 -42.59
CA GLU A 376 -12.78 -15.17 -43.15
C GLU A 376 -11.34 -14.81 -42.73
N ASN A 377 -11.15 -13.71 -41.98
CA ASN A 377 -9.91 -13.31 -41.30
C ASN A 377 -10.10 -13.33 -39.78
#